data_AF-X1IC73-F1
#
_entry.id   AF-X1IC73-F1
#
_cell.length_a   1.000
_cell.length_b   1.000
_cell.length_c   1.000
_cell.angle_alpha   90.00
_cell.angle_beta   90.00
_cell.angle_gamma   90.00
#
_symmetry.space_group_name_H-M   'P 1'
#
loop_
_entity.id
_entity.type
_entity.pdbx_description
1 polymer ?
#
loop_
_entity_poly.entity_id
_entity_poly.type
_entity_poly.pdbx_seq_one_letter_code
_entity_poly.pdbx_strand_id
1 'polypeptide(L)'
;FTYLGLKRLKVGGAEAGDIVAVTGFEGVNIGDTISSPEQPEVLPRIDVGEPTVEMTLGVNTSPFAGNGGCFGTTRQLRARLYKELETNLSLRVQDTDSADTFMVKGRGELHLAILIETMRREGYEFEVSRPEAITKVVDGKLMEPVEALTINTSDKYIGVLTEMLSSRQAQLVDMHNDGHSNVRLEFHMPTKGLIGFRNSFIIATRGESAMSTIFLGYRPWCKGTTSTRSGALVASEQGVALTYGLNNAQGRGVTFIEPGTTVYEG
;
A
#
# COMPACT_ATOMS: atom_id res chain seq x y z
N PHE A 1 8.75 -30.43 -14.72
CA PHE A 1 10.02 -30.36 -13.96
C PHE A 1 9.71 -30.56 -12.49
N THR A 2 10.53 -31.32 -11.76
CA THR A 2 10.48 -31.45 -10.30
C THR A 2 11.62 -30.66 -9.65
N TYR A 3 11.56 -30.45 -8.34
CA TYR A 3 12.56 -29.72 -7.57
C TYR A 3 13.44 -30.68 -6.75
N LEU A 4 14.76 -30.48 -6.82
CA LEU A 4 15.74 -31.12 -5.94
C LEU A 4 16.63 -30.03 -5.31
N GLY A 5 16.32 -29.66 -4.07
CA GLY A 5 16.87 -28.45 -3.46
C GLY A 5 16.50 -27.22 -4.30
N LEU A 6 17.50 -26.42 -4.70
CA LEU A 6 17.30 -25.23 -5.55
C LEU A 6 17.30 -25.54 -7.06
N LYS A 7 17.56 -26.80 -7.46
CA LYS A 7 17.67 -27.18 -8.88
C LYS A 7 16.34 -27.70 -9.42
N ARG A 8 16.03 -27.36 -10.67
CA ARG A 8 14.92 -27.93 -11.44
C ARG A 8 15.41 -29.08 -12.31
N LEU A 9 14.75 -30.22 -12.25
CA LEU A 9 15.08 -31.41 -13.02
C LEU A 9 13.94 -31.78 -13.97
N LYS A 10 14.28 -32.16 -15.21
CA LYS A 10 13.30 -32.66 -16.17
C LYS A 10 12.99 -34.11 -15.81
N VAL A 11 11.72 -34.43 -15.67
CA VAL A 11 11.21 -35.77 -15.33
C VAL A 11 10.19 -36.21 -16.37
N GLY A 12 10.03 -37.53 -16.55
CA GLY A 12 9.07 -38.11 -17.50
C GLY A 12 7.62 -38.08 -17.02
N GLY A 13 7.39 -37.94 -15.71
CA GLY A 13 6.07 -37.86 -15.09
C GLY A 13 6.18 -37.30 -13.67
N ALA A 14 5.04 -36.96 -13.08
CA ALA A 14 4.89 -36.52 -11.70
C ALA A 14 3.60 -37.10 -11.13
N GLU A 15 3.56 -37.34 -9.83
CA GLU A 15 2.44 -37.98 -9.14
C GLU A 15 1.72 -37.01 -8.19
N ALA A 16 0.60 -37.46 -7.64
CA ALA A 16 -0.17 -36.66 -6.68
C ALA A 16 0.67 -36.35 -5.42
N GLY A 17 0.76 -35.07 -5.08
CA GLY A 17 1.58 -34.57 -3.97
C GLY A 17 2.90 -33.93 -4.39
N ASP A 18 3.32 -34.10 -5.65
CA ASP A 18 4.53 -33.47 -6.16
C ASP A 18 4.35 -31.97 -6.40
N ILE A 19 5.35 -31.17 -5.99
CA ILE A 19 5.48 -29.77 -6.40
C ILE A 19 6.27 -29.73 -7.70
N VAL A 20 5.62 -29.29 -8.78
CA VAL A 20 6.21 -29.28 -10.12
C VAL A 20 6.14 -27.92 -10.79
N ALA A 21 7.05 -27.67 -11.73
CA ALA A 21 6.93 -26.61 -12.71
C ALA A 21 6.57 -27.23 -14.06
N VAL A 22 5.48 -26.74 -14.64
CA VAL A 22 4.98 -27.16 -15.96
C VAL A 22 5.16 -26.00 -16.93
N THR A 23 5.54 -26.30 -18.16
CA THR A 23 5.81 -25.31 -19.22
C THR A 23 5.07 -25.71 -20.49
N GLY A 24 4.68 -24.74 -21.33
CA GLY A 24 3.99 -24.99 -22.60
C GLY A 24 2.49 -24.69 -22.60
N PHE A 25 1.98 -24.08 -21.53
CA PHE A 25 0.62 -23.56 -21.46
C PHE A 25 0.66 -22.03 -21.56
N GLU A 26 -0.19 -21.46 -22.42
CA GLU A 26 -0.39 -20.02 -22.53
C GLU A 26 -1.61 -19.60 -21.70
N GLY A 27 -1.58 -18.39 -21.13
CA GLY A 27 -2.72 -17.81 -20.43
C GLY A 27 -3.06 -18.41 -19.06
N VAL A 28 -2.15 -19.18 -18.44
CA VAL A 28 -2.35 -19.73 -17.09
C VAL A 28 -2.14 -18.65 -16.04
N ASN A 29 -3.12 -18.47 -15.17
CA ASN A 29 -3.08 -17.53 -14.05
C ASN A 29 -2.98 -18.28 -12.71
N ILE A 30 -2.54 -17.57 -11.67
CA ILE A 30 -2.45 -18.15 -10.32
C ILE A 30 -3.86 -18.54 -9.84
N GLY A 31 -4.01 -19.77 -9.38
CA GLY A 31 -5.29 -20.36 -8.95
C GLY A 31 -6.03 -21.12 -10.05
N ASP A 32 -5.51 -21.18 -11.28
CA ASP A 32 -6.05 -22.04 -12.33
C ASP A 32 -5.79 -23.52 -12.02
N THR A 33 -6.71 -24.39 -12.45
CA THR A 33 -6.53 -25.85 -12.41
C THR A 33 -6.20 -26.37 -13.80
N ILE A 34 -5.06 -27.05 -13.93
CA ILE A 34 -4.72 -27.79 -15.16
C ILE A 34 -5.24 -29.22 -14.97
N SER A 35 -6.22 -29.63 -15.77
CA SER A 35 -6.85 -30.95 -15.71
C SER A 35 -6.82 -31.67 -17.05
N SER A 36 -7.19 -32.96 -17.04
CA SER A 36 -7.26 -33.78 -18.25
C SER A 36 -8.34 -33.24 -19.20
N PRO A 37 -8.07 -33.14 -20.52
CA PRO A 37 -9.09 -32.73 -21.49
C PRO A 37 -10.24 -33.75 -21.61
N GLU A 38 -10.01 -35.03 -21.28
CA GLU A 38 -11.01 -36.09 -21.35
C GLU A 38 -11.95 -36.08 -20.14
N GLN A 39 -11.48 -35.60 -18.99
CA GLN A 39 -12.24 -35.50 -17.75
C GLN A 39 -11.86 -34.21 -17.01
N PRO A 40 -12.43 -33.06 -17.42
CA PRO A 40 -12.10 -31.78 -16.83
C PRO A 40 -12.73 -31.67 -15.44
N GLU A 41 -11.89 -31.63 -14.42
CA GLU A 41 -12.27 -31.32 -13.04
C GLU A 41 -11.58 -30.02 -12.61
N VAL A 42 -12.35 -29.09 -12.07
CA VAL A 42 -11.86 -27.77 -11.65
C VAL A 42 -11.81 -27.75 -10.13
N LEU A 43 -10.64 -27.42 -9.57
CA LEU A 43 -10.52 -27.20 -8.14
C LEU A 43 -11.09 -25.81 -7.78
N PRO A 44 -11.69 -25.67 -6.58
CA PRO A 44 -12.12 -24.37 -6.08
C PRO A 44 -10.97 -23.37 -6.12
N ARG A 45 -11.20 -22.21 -6.74
CA ARG A 45 -10.20 -21.13 -6.73
C ARG A 45 -10.01 -20.62 -5.31
N ILE A 46 -8.75 -20.32 -4.98
CA ILE A 46 -8.41 -19.61 -3.76
C ILE A 46 -8.95 -18.18 -3.90
N ASP A 47 -9.82 -17.78 -2.98
CA ASP A 47 -10.30 -16.40 -2.94
C ASP A 47 -9.19 -15.46 -2.47
N VAL A 48 -8.91 -14.46 -3.30
CA VAL A 48 -7.86 -13.49 -3.06
C VAL A 48 -8.57 -12.23 -2.58
N GLY A 49 -8.43 -11.94 -1.29
CA GLY A 49 -8.99 -10.74 -0.67
C GLY A 49 -8.84 -9.48 -1.53
N GLU A 50 -9.95 -8.78 -1.69
CA GLU A 50 -10.13 -7.62 -2.56
C GLU A 50 -9.18 -6.47 -2.20
N PRO A 51 -8.84 -5.58 -3.16
CA PRO A 51 -8.14 -4.35 -2.84
C PRO A 51 -9.01 -3.46 -1.95
N THR A 52 -8.38 -2.79 -0.99
CA THR A 52 -9.02 -1.89 -0.02
C THR A 52 -8.53 -0.44 -0.16
N VAL A 53 -7.39 -0.23 -0.83
CA VAL A 53 -6.76 1.07 -1.04
C VAL A 53 -6.50 1.28 -2.53
N GLU A 54 -6.74 2.49 -3.02
CA GLU A 54 -6.42 2.91 -4.38
C GLU A 54 -5.62 4.21 -4.40
N MET A 55 -4.80 4.38 -5.43
CA MET A 55 -4.05 5.60 -5.71
C MET A 55 -3.72 5.68 -7.19
N THR A 56 -3.37 6.86 -7.69
CA THR A 56 -2.90 7.02 -9.07
C THR A 56 -1.38 7.01 -9.12
N LEU A 57 -0.83 6.36 -10.14
CA LEU A 57 0.57 6.43 -10.54
C LEU A 57 0.63 7.12 -11.91
N GLY A 58 1.45 8.17 -12.04
CA GLY A 58 1.55 8.97 -13.25
C GLY A 58 2.98 9.18 -13.72
N VAL A 59 3.14 9.57 -14.98
CA VAL A 59 4.44 10.06 -15.48
C VAL A 59 4.85 11.31 -14.70
N ASN A 60 6.12 11.41 -14.32
CA ASN A 60 6.63 12.62 -13.69
C ASN A 60 6.61 13.79 -14.69
N THR A 61 5.75 14.78 -14.45
CA THR A 61 5.66 16.01 -15.27
C THR A 61 6.37 17.21 -14.63
N SER A 62 7.14 17.01 -13.55
CA SER A 62 7.86 18.09 -12.88
C SER A 62 9.05 18.61 -13.71
N PRO A 63 9.58 19.81 -13.41
CA PRO A 63 10.77 20.37 -14.06
C PRO A 63 12.05 19.52 -13.89
N PHE A 64 12.05 18.55 -12.98
CA PHE A 64 13.17 17.63 -12.78
C PHE A 64 12.98 16.27 -13.45
N ALA A 65 11.95 16.12 -14.27
CA ALA A 65 11.69 14.90 -15.02
C ALA A 65 12.94 14.43 -15.79
N GLY A 66 13.36 13.18 -15.54
CA GLY A 66 14.49 12.55 -16.21
C GLY A 66 15.87 12.84 -15.62
N ASN A 67 15.95 13.59 -14.51
CA ASN A 67 17.20 13.80 -13.79
C ASN A 67 17.52 12.66 -12.80
N GLY A 68 16.53 11.83 -12.43
CA GLY A 68 16.63 10.85 -11.34
C GLY A 68 16.48 9.39 -11.75
N GLY A 69 15.74 9.08 -12.83
CA GLY A 69 15.47 7.71 -13.26
C GLY A 69 15.66 7.45 -14.75
N CYS A 70 15.83 6.18 -15.09
CA CYS A 70 16.03 5.69 -16.46
C CYS A 70 14.70 5.41 -17.18
N PHE A 71 13.61 5.20 -16.41
CA PHE A 71 12.31 4.76 -16.94
C PHE A 71 11.20 5.67 -16.44
N GLY A 72 10.74 6.59 -17.28
CA GLY A 72 9.70 7.57 -16.93
C GLY A 72 8.58 7.71 -17.94
N THR A 73 8.62 6.99 -19.07
CA THR A 73 7.58 7.13 -20.10
C THR A 73 6.32 6.33 -19.75
N THR A 74 5.17 6.81 -20.22
CA THR A 74 3.86 6.15 -20.10
C THR A 74 3.91 4.67 -20.52
N ARG A 75 4.58 4.37 -21.63
CA ARG A 75 4.73 2.99 -22.14
C ARG A 75 5.52 2.10 -21.17
N GLN A 76 6.61 2.62 -20.60
CA GLN A 76 7.43 1.87 -19.65
C GLN A 76 6.68 1.62 -18.35
N LEU A 77 6.03 2.64 -17.79
CA LEU A 77 5.21 2.50 -16.58
C LEU A 77 4.07 1.49 -16.78
N ARG A 78 3.32 1.62 -17.89
CA ARG A 78 2.25 0.67 -18.24
C ARG A 78 2.79 -0.76 -18.31
N ALA A 79 3.85 -0.98 -19.08
CA ALA A 79 4.43 -2.31 -19.24
C ALA A 79 4.85 -2.91 -17.88
N ARG A 80 5.43 -2.10 -16.99
CA ARG A 80 5.86 -2.54 -15.65
C ARG A 80 4.70 -2.88 -14.73
N LEU A 81 3.66 -2.05 -14.71
CA LEU A 81 2.47 -2.26 -13.88
C LEU A 81 1.68 -3.48 -14.32
N TYR A 82 1.51 -3.68 -15.63
CA TYR A 82 0.81 -4.84 -16.16
C TYR A 82 1.62 -6.13 -15.96
N LYS A 83 2.96 -6.06 -16.06
CA LYS A 83 3.82 -7.19 -15.70
C LYS A 83 3.67 -7.61 -14.24
N GLU A 84 3.44 -6.66 -13.32
CA GLU A 84 3.22 -6.98 -11.90
C GLU A 84 1.93 -7.80 -11.69
N LEU A 85 0.92 -7.63 -12.54
CA LEU A 85 -0.34 -8.39 -12.45
C LEU A 85 -0.15 -9.90 -12.67
N GLU A 86 0.90 -10.30 -13.39
CA GLU A 86 1.23 -11.71 -13.63
C GLU A 86 1.65 -12.43 -12.33
N THR A 87 2.28 -11.70 -11.41
CA THR A 87 2.79 -12.25 -10.15
C THR A 87 1.93 -11.88 -8.94
N ASN A 88 1.16 -10.80 -9.04
CA ASN A 88 0.45 -10.22 -7.92
C ASN A 88 -1.07 -10.27 -8.10
N LEU A 89 -1.65 -11.35 -7.58
CA LEU A 89 -3.09 -11.59 -7.61
C LEU A 89 -3.95 -10.49 -6.96
N SER A 90 -3.38 -9.70 -6.07
CA SER A 90 -4.11 -8.71 -5.27
C SER A 90 -4.04 -7.29 -5.80
N LEU A 91 -3.16 -7.06 -6.78
CA LEU A 91 -3.03 -5.79 -7.46
C LEU A 91 -4.08 -5.69 -8.56
N ARG A 92 -4.67 -4.51 -8.74
CA ARG A 92 -5.47 -4.17 -9.91
C ARG A 92 -4.92 -2.88 -10.49
N VAL A 93 -4.78 -2.84 -11.81
CA VAL A 93 -4.33 -1.66 -12.54
C VAL A 93 -5.39 -1.35 -13.59
N GLN A 94 -5.77 -0.09 -13.70
CA GLN A 94 -6.75 0.40 -14.66
C GLN A 94 -6.21 1.67 -15.32
N ASP A 95 -6.45 1.81 -16.61
CA ASP A 95 -6.19 3.06 -17.31
C ASP A 95 -7.20 4.12 -16.81
N THR A 96 -6.76 5.38 -16.71
CA THR A 96 -7.64 6.51 -16.36
C THR A 96 -8.04 7.30 -17.61
N ASP A 97 -8.81 8.37 -17.43
CA ASP A 97 -9.12 9.32 -18.52
C ASP A 97 -7.86 10.04 -19.05
N SER A 98 -6.80 10.10 -18.23
CA SER A 98 -5.49 10.59 -18.63
C SER A 98 -4.63 9.43 -19.14
N ALA A 99 -4.06 9.58 -20.34
CA ALA A 99 -3.20 8.56 -20.93
C ALA A 99 -1.94 8.29 -20.09
N ASP A 100 -1.48 9.28 -19.32
CA ASP A 100 -0.23 9.26 -18.58
C ASP A 100 -0.42 8.89 -17.10
N THR A 101 -1.63 8.48 -16.71
CA THR A 101 -2.00 8.18 -15.33
C THR A 101 -2.75 6.85 -15.25
N PHE A 102 -2.36 6.03 -14.29
CA PHE A 102 -2.92 4.70 -14.03
C PHE A 102 -3.50 4.64 -12.62
N MET A 103 -4.72 4.13 -12.50
CA MET A 103 -5.33 3.83 -11.21
C MET A 103 -4.82 2.47 -10.73
N VAL A 104 -4.19 2.44 -9.56
CA VAL A 104 -3.62 1.23 -8.96
C VAL A 104 -4.33 0.95 -7.65
N LYS A 105 -4.85 -0.27 -7.50
CA LYS A 105 -5.57 -0.72 -6.32
C LYS A 105 -4.86 -1.91 -5.67
N GLY A 106 -4.73 -1.89 -4.36
CA GLY A 106 -4.06 -2.94 -3.60
C GLY A 106 -4.74 -3.21 -2.25
N ARG A 107 -4.34 -4.31 -1.60
CA ARG A 107 -4.82 -4.75 -0.28
C ARG A 107 -4.54 -3.82 0.90
N GLY A 108 -3.75 -2.76 0.72
CA GLY A 108 -3.40 -1.84 1.80
C GLY A 108 -2.22 -0.94 1.42
N GLU A 109 -1.95 0.04 2.27
CA GLU A 109 -0.88 1.04 2.08
C GLU A 109 0.50 0.38 1.92
N LEU A 110 0.83 -0.60 2.76
CA LEU A 110 2.13 -1.28 2.70
C LEU A 110 2.36 -2.03 1.38
N HIS A 111 1.30 -2.62 0.83
CA HIS A 111 1.39 -3.34 -0.43
C HIS A 111 1.77 -2.41 -1.58
N LEU A 112 1.12 -1.25 -1.67
CA LEU A 112 1.43 -0.24 -2.68
C LEU A 112 2.80 0.41 -2.43
N ALA A 113 3.19 0.61 -1.17
CA ALA A 113 4.52 1.12 -0.82
C ALA A 113 5.66 0.18 -1.29
N ILE A 114 5.47 -1.13 -1.18
CA ILE A 114 6.44 -2.13 -1.67
C ILE A 114 6.56 -2.05 -3.20
N LEU A 115 5.44 -1.94 -3.92
CA LEU A 115 5.45 -1.77 -5.37
C LEU A 115 6.23 -0.51 -5.79
N ILE A 116 5.92 0.62 -5.16
CA ILE A 116 6.57 1.91 -5.44
C ILE A 116 8.06 1.84 -5.16
N GLU A 117 8.47 1.33 -4.00
CA GLU A 117 9.88 1.23 -3.63
C GLU A 117 10.65 0.24 -4.54
N THR A 118 10.00 -0.83 -4.97
CA THR A 118 10.58 -1.79 -5.90
C THR A 118 10.81 -1.14 -7.26
N MET A 119 9.81 -0.45 -7.81
CA MET A 119 9.94 0.30 -9.06
C MET A 119 11.01 1.40 -8.95
N ARG A 120 11.08 2.11 -7.82
CA ARG A 120 12.13 3.12 -7.57
C ARG A 120 13.53 2.50 -7.62
N ARG A 121 13.74 1.32 -7.00
CA ARG A 121 15.03 0.59 -7.05
C ARG A 121 15.37 0.06 -8.44
N GLU A 122 14.36 -0.23 -9.25
CA GLU A 122 14.52 -0.58 -10.66
C GLU A 122 14.87 0.64 -11.54
N GLY A 123 14.85 1.87 -10.98
CA GLY A 123 15.20 3.10 -11.67
C GLY A 123 14.01 3.77 -12.38
N TYR A 124 12.77 3.43 -11.99
CA TYR A 124 11.59 4.14 -12.48
C TYR A 124 11.42 5.48 -11.78
N GLU A 125 10.98 6.46 -12.55
CA GLU A 125 10.65 7.81 -12.11
C GLU A 125 9.20 8.12 -12.45
N PHE A 126 8.39 8.42 -11.45
CA PHE A 126 6.94 8.61 -11.58
C PHE A 126 6.41 9.39 -10.39
N GLU A 127 5.21 9.93 -10.53
CA GLU A 127 4.46 10.59 -9.46
C GLU A 127 3.36 9.68 -8.92
N VAL A 128 2.95 9.93 -7.68
CA VAL A 128 1.89 9.17 -7.00
C VAL A 128 0.91 10.11 -6.30
N SER A 129 -0.38 9.79 -6.32
CA SER A 129 -1.36 10.51 -5.52
C SER A 129 -1.34 10.07 -4.06
N ARG A 130 -2.08 10.79 -3.21
CA ARG A 130 -2.44 10.28 -1.89
C ARG A 130 -3.24 8.96 -2.04
N PRO A 131 -2.95 7.93 -1.24
CA PRO A 131 -3.78 6.73 -1.21
C PRO A 131 -5.12 7.01 -0.52
N GLU A 132 -6.19 6.42 -1.06
CA GLU A 132 -7.56 6.55 -0.58
C GLU A 132 -8.19 5.18 -0.37
N ALA A 133 -9.13 5.10 0.58
CA ALA A 133 -9.86 3.86 0.82
C ALA A 133 -10.94 3.67 -0.25
N ILE A 134 -11.04 2.47 -0.81
CA ILE A 134 -12.00 2.16 -1.88
C ILE A 134 -13.39 2.07 -1.27
N THR A 135 -14.32 2.93 -1.70
CA THR A 135 -15.72 2.85 -1.25
C THR A 135 -16.56 2.06 -2.24
N LYS A 136 -17.65 1.48 -1.74
CA LYS A 136 -18.61 0.73 -2.55
C LYS A 136 -20.04 1.18 -2.24
N VAL A 137 -20.90 1.21 -3.25
CA VAL A 137 -22.34 1.39 -3.04
C VAL A 137 -23.00 0.02 -3.05
N VAL A 138 -23.59 -0.37 -1.92
CA VAL A 138 -24.32 -1.64 -1.77
C VAL A 138 -25.71 -1.30 -1.27
N ASP A 139 -26.75 -1.75 -1.99
CA ASP A 139 -28.17 -1.46 -1.67
C ASP A 139 -28.46 0.04 -1.46
N GLY A 140 -27.85 0.89 -2.29
CA GLY A 140 -28.00 2.35 -2.21
C GLY A 140 -27.28 3.03 -1.04
N LYS A 141 -26.51 2.28 -0.23
CA LYS A 141 -25.73 2.81 0.88
C LYS A 141 -24.25 2.84 0.53
N LEU A 142 -23.59 3.95 0.86
CA LEU A 142 -22.13 4.06 0.76
C LEU A 142 -21.49 3.25 1.89
N MET A 143 -20.60 2.35 1.51
CA MET A 143 -19.87 1.44 2.37
C MET A 143 -18.37 1.71 2.25
N GLU A 144 -17.65 1.54 3.35
CA GLU A 144 -16.19 1.63 3.39
C GLU A 144 -15.55 0.39 4.00
N PRO A 145 -14.31 0.08 3.62
CA PRO A 145 -13.55 -1.03 4.18
C PRO A 145 -13.18 -0.74 5.63
N VAL A 146 -13.37 -1.76 6.47
CA VAL A 146 -13.04 -1.73 7.90
C VAL A 146 -12.02 -2.83 8.20
N GLU A 147 -11.05 -2.49 9.03
CA GLU A 147 -9.99 -3.39 9.48
C GLU A 147 -10.05 -3.60 11.00
N ALA A 148 -9.71 -4.82 11.42
CA ALA A 148 -9.32 -5.14 12.79
C ALA A 148 -7.85 -4.74 12.97
N LEU A 149 -7.60 -3.74 13.80
CA LEU A 149 -6.26 -3.33 14.21
C LEU A 149 -5.97 -3.96 15.58
N THR A 150 -4.99 -4.86 15.62
CA THR A 150 -4.46 -5.41 16.86
C THR A 150 -3.16 -4.70 17.19
N ILE A 151 -3.04 -4.19 18.41
CA ILE A 151 -1.82 -3.57 18.93
C ILE A 151 -1.35 -4.34 20.16
N ASN A 152 -0.09 -4.76 20.15
CA ASN A 152 0.61 -5.26 21.33
C ASN A 152 1.56 -4.16 21.82
N THR A 153 1.33 -3.69 23.04
CA THR A 153 2.02 -2.54 23.61
C THR A 153 2.21 -2.71 25.11
N SER A 154 2.98 -1.81 25.73
CA SER A 154 3.03 -1.68 27.19
C SER A 154 1.95 -0.73 27.73
N ASP A 155 1.57 -0.91 29.00
CA ASP A 155 0.59 -0.09 29.75
C ASP A 155 0.80 1.42 29.59
N LYS A 156 2.07 1.85 29.55
CA LYS A 156 2.46 3.27 29.43
C LYS A 156 1.96 3.97 28.17
N TYR A 157 1.66 3.23 27.09
CA TYR A 157 1.26 3.80 25.80
C TYR A 157 -0.25 3.75 25.54
N ILE A 158 -1.03 3.06 26.39
CA ILE A 158 -2.47 2.84 26.15
C ILE A 158 -3.21 4.16 25.96
N GLY A 159 -2.98 5.15 26.85
CA GLY A 159 -3.66 6.44 26.80
C GLY A 159 -3.42 7.18 25.49
N VAL A 160 -2.15 7.35 25.12
CA VAL A 160 -1.74 8.03 23.88
C VAL A 160 -2.28 7.33 22.64
N LEU A 161 -2.17 5.99 22.59
CA LEU A 161 -2.66 5.21 21.46
C LEU A 161 -4.18 5.27 21.31
N THR A 162 -4.91 5.19 22.43
CA THR A 162 -6.37 5.27 22.43
C THR A 162 -6.85 6.64 21.96
N GLU A 163 -6.20 7.73 22.40
CA GLU A 163 -6.52 9.09 21.95
C GLU A 163 -6.27 9.27 20.45
N MET A 164 -5.09 8.86 19.98
CA MET A 164 -4.72 8.95 18.55
C MET A 164 -5.68 8.16 17.66
N LEU A 165 -6.08 6.97 18.09
CA LEU A 165 -7.01 6.11 17.34
C LEU A 165 -8.46 6.58 17.41
N SER A 166 -8.88 7.15 18.54
CA SER A 166 -10.23 7.73 18.69
C SER A 166 -10.46 8.88 17.71
N SER A 167 -9.45 9.73 17.50
CA SER A 167 -9.50 10.81 16.49
C SER A 167 -9.66 10.29 15.05
N ARG A 168 -9.36 9.01 14.82
CA ARG A 168 -9.41 8.30 13.53
C ARG A 168 -10.61 7.35 13.41
N GLN A 169 -11.62 7.55 14.25
CA GLN A 169 -12.87 6.75 14.25
C GLN A 169 -12.65 5.27 14.58
N ALA A 170 -11.56 4.93 15.28
CA ALA A 170 -11.37 3.58 15.79
C ALA A 170 -12.30 3.31 16.98
N GLN A 171 -12.85 2.11 17.03
CA GLN A 171 -13.69 1.62 18.12
C GLN A 171 -12.94 0.48 18.82
N LEU A 172 -12.69 0.63 20.12
CA LEU A 172 -12.10 -0.45 20.93
C LEU A 172 -13.12 -1.59 21.06
N VAL A 173 -12.69 -2.79 20.69
CA VAL A 173 -13.50 -4.01 20.72
C VAL A 173 -13.13 -4.86 21.91
N ASP A 174 -11.83 -5.05 22.12
CA ASP A 174 -11.30 -5.88 23.19
C ASP A 174 -9.98 -5.31 23.74
N MET A 175 -9.72 -5.60 25.00
CA MET A 175 -8.50 -5.23 25.70
C MET A 175 -8.13 -6.36 26.66
N HIS A 176 -6.96 -6.95 26.44
CA HIS A 176 -6.41 -8.00 27.30
C HIS A 176 -5.09 -7.55 27.91
N ASN A 177 -4.99 -7.58 29.23
CA ASN A 177 -3.75 -7.32 29.97
C ASN A 177 -3.24 -8.64 30.55
N ASP A 178 -1.96 -8.94 30.32
CA ASP A 178 -1.32 -10.18 30.79
C ASP A 178 -0.84 -10.11 32.25
N GLY A 179 -1.02 -8.98 32.93
CA GLY A 179 -0.57 -8.73 34.30
C GLY A 179 0.92 -8.43 34.43
N HIS A 180 1.67 -8.51 33.33
CA HIS A 180 3.12 -8.28 33.23
C HIS A 180 3.43 -7.05 32.35
N SER A 181 2.55 -6.06 32.41
CA SER A 181 2.65 -4.78 31.72
C SER A 181 2.53 -4.83 30.20
N ASN A 182 2.17 -5.97 29.61
CA ASN A 182 1.81 -6.04 28.19
C ASN A 182 0.30 -6.05 28.03
N VAL A 183 -0.15 -5.27 27.04
CA VAL A 183 -1.54 -5.14 26.70
C VAL A 183 -1.73 -5.36 25.22
N ARG A 184 -2.70 -6.21 24.93
CA ARG A 184 -3.26 -6.39 23.60
C ARG A 184 -4.54 -5.57 23.50
N LEU A 185 -4.56 -4.65 22.55
CA LEU A 185 -5.72 -3.85 22.20
C LEU A 185 -6.23 -4.30 20.83
N GLU A 186 -7.54 -4.47 20.70
CA GLU A 186 -8.19 -4.74 19.43
C GLU A 186 -9.17 -3.61 19.11
N PHE A 187 -9.01 -3.03 17.92
CA PHE A 187 -9.86 -1.96 17.42
C PHE A 187 -10.50 -2.35 16.10
N HIS A 188 -11.75 -1.94 15.89
CA HIS A 188 -12.34 -1.86 14.56
C HIS A 188 -12.22 -0.42 14.06
N MET A 189 -11.62 -0.21 12.88
CA MET A 189 -11.52 1.12 12.31
C MET A 189 -11.60 1.11 10.78
N PRO A 190 -12.11 2.19 10.17
CA PRO A 190 -12.07 2.33 8.71
C PRO A 190 -10.63 2.39 8.16
N THR A 191 -10.38 1.77 7.00
CA THR A 191 -9.07 1.82 6.33
C THR A 191 -8.61 3.26 6.09
N LYS A 192 -9.52 4.19 5.78
CA LYS A 192 -9.19 5.63 5.60
C LYS A 192 -8.55 6.26 6.86
N GLY A 193 -8.92 5.79 8.05
CA GLY A 193 -8.35 6.25 9.31
C GLY A 193 -6.97 5.66 9.59
N LEU A 194 -6.68 4.48 9.04
CA LEU A 194 -5.42 3.77 9.21
C LEU A 194 -4.32 4.34 8.30
N ILE A 195 -4.68 4.91 7.14
CA ILE A 195 -3.72 5.49 6.19
C ILE A 195 -2.84 6.55 6.89
N GLY A 196 -1.52 6.35 6.80
CA GLY A 196 -0.50 7.21 7.41
C GLY A 196 -0.39 7.11 8.94
N PHE A 197 -1.18 6.28 9.61
CA PHE A 197 -1.10 6.11 11.08
C PHE A 197 0.20 5.44 11.52
N ARG A 198 0.75 4.54 10.70
CA ARG A 198 1.93 3.73 11.03
C ARG A 198 3.13 4.55 11.48
N ASN A 199 3.43 5.67 10.81
CA ASN A 199 4.56 6.51 11.15
C ASN A 199 4.36 7.18 12.53
N SER A 200 3.19 7.77 12.75
CA SER A 200 2.83 8.37 14.04
C SER A 200 2.83 7.33 15.17
N PHE A 201 2.40 6.10 14.90
CA PHE A 201 2.43 4.98 15.85
C PHE A 201 3.87 4.62 16.28
N ILE A 202 4.79 4.47 15.32
CA ILE A 202 6.19 4.15 15.62
C ILE A 202 6.83 5.25 16.46
N ILE A 203 6.57 6.52 16.11
CA ILE A 203 7.09 7.68 16.85
C ILE A 203 6.53 7.70 18.28
N ALA A 204 5.20 7.55 18.45
CA ALA A 204 4.54 7.59 19.75
C ALA A 204 5.01 6.48 20.68
N THR A 205 5.25 5.28 20.13
CA THR A 205 5.66 4.09 20.91
C THR A 205 7.17 3.92 20.98
N ARG A 206 7.95 4.79 20.32
CA ARG A 206 9.41 4.70 20.20
C ARG A 206 9.89 3.35 19.62
N GLY A 207 9.03 2.72 18.81
CA GLY A 207 9.30 1.41 18.21
C GLY A 207 9.16 0.21 19.16
N GLU A 208 8.69 0.39 20.40
CA GLU A 208 8.54 -0.70 21.37
C GLU A 208 7.26 -1.52 21.18
N SER A 209 6.33 -1.05 20.35
CA SER A 209 5.02 -1.68 20.16
C SER A 209 4.88 -2.26 18.76
N ALA A 210 4.07 -3.32 18.66
CA ALA A 210 3.75 -3.97 17.41
C ALA A 210 2.27 -3.76 17.06
N MET A 211 2.00 -3.55 15.78
CA MET A 211 0.63 -3.49 15.27
C MET A 211 0.47 -4.42 14.07
N SER A 212 -0.72 -5.00 13.94
CA SER A 212 -1.11 -5.83 12.81
C SER A 212 -2.55 -5.50 12.42
N THR A 213 -2.87 -5.55 11.13
CA THR A 213 -4.23 -5.32 10.65
C THR A 213 -4.74 -6.46 9.80
N ILE A 214 -6.05 -6.70 9.90
CA ILE A 214 -6.77 -7.71 9.11
C ILE A 214 -8.05 -7.06 8.58
N PHE A 215 -8.32 -7.25 7.29
CA PHE A 215 -9.57 -6.79 6.68
C PHE A 215 -10.77 -7.57 7.21
N LEU A 216 -11.80 -6.86 7.68
CA LEU A 216 -13.03 -7.46 8.21
C LEU A 216 -14.18 -7.47 7.21
N GLY A 217 -14.18 -6.53 6.26
CA GLY A 217 -15.28 -6.34 5.33
C GLY A 217 -15.69 -4.88 5.18
N TYR A 218 -16.73 -4.67 4.39
CA TYR A 218 -17.33 -3.36 4.17
C TYR A 218 -18.41 -3.07 5.22
N ARG A 219 -18.39 -1.89 5.81
CA ARG A 219 -19.41 -1.39 6.74
C ARG A 219 -19.97 -0.04 6.27
N PRO A 220 -21.16 0.38 6.75
CA PRO A 220 -21.72 1.68 6.37
C PRO A 220 -20.76 2.83 6.67
N TRP A 221 -20.67 3.77 5.73
CA TRP A 221 -19.75 4.91 5.81
C TRP A 221 -19.92 5.71 7.10
N CYS A 222 -18.86 5.78 7.89
CA CYS A 222 -18.73 6.62 9.07
C CYS A 222 -18.32 8.04 8.66
N LYS A 223 -19.22 9.01 8.86
CA LYS A 223 -18.92 10.44 8.69
C LYS A 223 -17.95 10.89 9.79
N GLY A 224 -16.89 11.62 9.45
CA GLY A 224 -16.11 12.36 10.46
C GLY A 224 -14.59 12.19 10.51
N THR A 225 -13.90 11.78 9.44
CA THR A 225 -12.44 11.98 9.42
C THR A 225 -12.12 13.46 9.23
N THR A 226 -11.73 14.13 10.31
CA THR A 226 -11.11 15.47 10.25
C THR A 226 -9.73 15.35 9.65
N SER A 227 -9.52 15.95 8.47
CA SER A 227 -8.18 16.18 7.93
C SER A 227 -7.47 17.17 8.85
N THR A 228 -6.49 16.70 9.62
CA THR A 228 -5.67 17.54 10.52
C THR A 228 -4.51 18.23 9.78
N ARG A 229 -4.59 18.41 8.46
CA ARG A 229 -3.46 18.94 7.67
C ARG A 229 -3.14 20.36 8.10
N SER A 230 -2.00 20.53 8.76
CA SER A 230 -1.25 21.79 8.78
C SER A 230 -0.85 22.12 7.33
N GLY A 231 -0.95 23.41 6.95
CA GLY A 231 -0.59 23.85 5.60
C GLY A 231 0.82 23.41 5.17
N ALA A 232 1.08 23.38 3.86
CA ALA A 232 2.42 23.09 3.35
C ALA A 232 3.18 24.38 3.00
N LEU A 233 4.49 24.37 3.21
CA LEU A 233 5.39 25.39 2.70
C LEU A 233 5.73 25.02 1.25
N VAL A 234 5.35 25.88 0.31
CA VAL A 234 5.50 25.69 -1.14
C VAL A 234 6.56 26.66 -1.65
N ALA A 235 7.45 26.17 -2.52
CA ALA A 235 8.43 27.02 -3.19
C ALA A 235 7.73 27.88 -4.25
N SER A 236 8.03 29.17 -4.27
CA SER A 236 7.43 30.12 -5.20
C SER A 236 8.10 30.15 -6.58
N GLU A 237 9.34 29.66 -6.68
CA GLU A 237 10.13 29.71 -7.91
C GLU A 237 11.20 28.61 -7.94
N GLN A 238 11.73 28.36 -9.14
CA GLN A 238 12.84 27.42 -9.33
C GLN A 238 14.17 28.05 -8.96
N GLY A 239 14.98 27.32 -8.18
CA GLY A 239 16.27 27.82 -7.72
C GLY A 239 16.95 26.88 -6.73
N VAL A 240 17.97 27.41 -6.05
CA VAL A 240 18.68 26.68 -4.99
C VAL A 240 18.26 27.24 -3.64
N ALA A 241 17.85 26.37 -2.72
CA ALA A 241 17.38 26.76 -1.39
C ALA A 241 18.54 27.37 -0.58
N LEU A 242 18.48 28.69 -0.35
CA LEU A 242 19.47 29.41 0.45
C LEU A 242 19.15 29.30 1.94
N THR A 243 20.20 29.23 2.78
CA THR A 243 20.07 29.15 4.26
C THR A 243 19.19 30.25 4.84
N TYR A 244 19.30 31.48 4.31
CA TYR A 244 18.48 32.61 4.75
C TYR A 244 16.98 32.40 4.48
N GLY A 245 16.62 31.91 3.28
CA GLY A 245 15.24 31.61 2.93
C GLY A 245 14.67 30.47 3.77
N LEU A 246 15.48 29.42 3.99
CA LEU A 246 15.08 28.29 4.84
C LEU A 246 14.87 28.68 6.29
N ASN A 247 15.71 29.55 6.87
CA ASN A 247 15.55 30.01 8.23
C ASN A 247 14.22 30.80 8.41
N ASN A 248 13.88 31.66 7.45
CA ASN A 248 12.59 32.37 7.45
C ASN A 248 11.40 31.40 7.32
N ALA A 249 11.52 30.37 6.47
CA ALA A 249 10.50 29.35 6.29
C ALA A 249 10.32 28.49 7.56
N GLN A 250 11.41 28.16 8.25
CA GLN A 250 11.41 27.39 9.50
C GLN A 250 10.65 28.10 10.62
N GLY A 251 10.58 29.43 10.62
CA GLY A 251 9.74 30.19 11.55
C GLY A 251 8.24 29.97 11.36
N ARG A 252 7.80 29.37 10.24
CA ARG A 252 6.38 29.16 9.89
C ARG A 252 5.99 27.68 9.75
N GLY A 253 6.95 26.77 9.71
CA GLY A 253 6.72 25.33 9.56
C GLY A 253 8.01 24.53 9.48
N VAL A 254 7.91 23.21 9.37
CA VAL A 254 9.08 22.35 9.23
C VAL A 254 9.49 22.29 7.76
N THR A 255 10.76 22.59 7.47
CA THR A 255 11.35 22.46 6.12
C THR A 255 11.80 21.02 5.87
N PHE A 256 11.61 20.52 4.65
CA PHE A 256 11.99 19.15 4.26
C PHE A 256 13.34 19.04 3.54
N ILE A 257 13.94 20.17 3.22
CA ILE A 257 15.15 20.26 2.41
C ILE A 257 16.28 20.95 3.18
N GLU A 258 17.51 20.65 2.79
CA GLU A 258 18.71 21.27 3.34
C GLU A 258 19.14 22.47 2.46
N PRO A 259 19.92 23.42 3.01
CA PRO A 259 20.54 24.47 2.21
C PRO A 259 21.35 23.89 1.05
N GLY A 260 21.23 24.48 -0.15
CA GLY A 260 21.87 23.99 -1.35
C GLY A 260 21.03 23.01 -2.18
N THR A 261 19.86 22.59 -1.69
CA THR A 261 18.94 21.73 -2.45
C THR A 261 18.29 22.52 -3.60
N THR A 262 18.31 21.96 -4.82
CA THR A 262 17.57 22.54 -5.95
C THR A 262 16.07 22.29 -5.78
N VAL A 263 15.27 23.33 -5.96
CA VAL A 263 13.80 23.32 -5.85
C VAL A 263 13.16 23.88 -7.12
N TYR A 264 11.88 23.64 -7.31
CA TYR A 264 11.03 24.20 -8.36
C TYR A 264 9.73 24.73 -7.77
N GLU A 265 8.97 25.51 -8.54
CA GLU A 265 7.66 26.04 -8.13
C GLU A 265 6.63 24.91 -7.97
N GLY A 266 5.96 24.82 -6.81
CA GLY A 266 4.93 23.81 -6.52
C GLY A 266 4.97 23.20 -5.14
#